data_AF-A0A8J8HMU5-F1
#
_entry.id   AF-A0A8J8HMU5-F1
#
_cell.length_a   1.000
_cell.length_b   1.000
_cell.length_c   1.000
_cell.angle_alpha   90.00
_cell.angle_beta   90.00
_cell.angle_gamma   90.00
#
_symmetry.space_group_name_H-M   'P 1'
#
loop_
_entity.id
_entity.type
_entity.pdbx_description
1 polymer ?
#
loop_
_entity_poly.entity_id
_entity_poly.type
_entity_poly.pdbx_seq_one_letter_code
_entity_poly.pdbx_strand_id
1 'polypeptide(L)'
;MPTPVSSSRPRVALAGTSGFIGAALCEALGDRFDLRILTRSLTRTAPRAQDEVRSCDHFSRLELARALEGVDYAVYLVHNRDPSARLDQAQSRDMDLLVADNFAWAAARNGVRQILCRAPLLAASERPTGRDAREREEVLASRGVPLTVLRTGLVVGPGGELARLLVQMVQSLPRIPLPHLATNEIRPLSLEALLRAFQHCVGRAETFGGSFDVFGPEPTSLRRMLEDTADLLGRPVHFAPWGDLSQGAFAALLKRLNPSLHPVFVTYLLDMFSAESHGEANPVQQAVTRDWTPLKQCLGRSLQQSLRAVEGEATGPQRALDDETLRQLGRVRSIQRLRLPQGRNAEWVAERYFPWLGALMKLFVATERDADGSWTVRMRLTRLRLLRLDFKPTHSTPDRRMYFITGGALARMLGGRTARLEFRDLLGGRFTLVAIHDFNPALPWFFYRYTQAAMHGLVMKGFQGHMEQAAEGGPML
;
A
#
# COMPACT_ATOMS: atom_id res chain seq x y z
N MET A 1 19.73 23.55 39.64
CA MET A 1 18.87 22.36 39.78
C MET A 1 19.07 21.51 38.53
N PRO A 2 19.39 20.21 38.64
CA PRO A 2 19.36 19.34 37.48
C PRO A 2 17.89 19.16 37.07
N THR A 3 17.61 19.43 35.80
CA THR A 3 16.33 19.14 35.15
C THR A 3 16.00 17.65 35.34
N PRO A 4 14.78 17.28 35.74
CA PRO A 4 14.41 15.87 35.78
C PRO A 4 14.46 15.33 34.34
N VAL A 5 15.42 14.45 34.06
CA VAL A 5 15.42 13.66 32.84
C VAL A 5 14.19 12.77 32.93
N SER A 6 13.14 13.10 32.18
CA SER A 6 11.96 12.24 32.04
C SER A 6 12.43 10.87 31.56
N SER A 7 12.42 9.89 32.46
CA SER A 7 12.86 8.51 32.24
C SER A 7 11.82 7.70 31.46
N SER A 8 11.22 8.29 30.43
CA SER A 8 10.25 7.60 29.57
C SER A 8 10.97 6.99 28.38
N ARG A 9 10.77 5.69 28.16
CA ARG A 9 11.26 4.99 26.96
C ARG A 9 10.73 5.70 25.71
N PRO A 10 11.52 5.82 24.62
CA PRO A 10 11.02 6.45 23.40
C PRO A 10 9.82 5.69 22.83
N ARG A 11 8.85 6.43 22.29
CA ARG A 11 7.62 5.88 21.72
C ARG A 11 7.77 5.62 20.22
N VAL A 12 7.44 4.40 19.81
CA VAL A 12 7.47 3.98 18.40
C VAL A 12 6.07 3.67 17.89
N ALA A 13 5.63 4.39 16.85
CA ALA A 13 4.40 4.04 16.15
C ALA A 13 4.65 2.95 15.10
N LEU A 14 3.84 1.90 15.09
CA LEU A 14 3.91 0.81 14.11
C LEU A 14 2.64 0.81 13.26
N ALA A 15 2.77 1.11 11.97
CA ALA A 15 1.68 1.03 11.00
C ALA A 15 1.86 -0.20 10.09
N GLY A 16 0.79 -0.99 9.92
CA GLY A 16 0.84 -2.23 9.13
C GLY A 16 1.12 -3.51 9.94
N THR A 17 0.74 -3.51 11.22
CA THR A 17 0.94 -4.64 12.15
C THR A 17 0.05 -5.84 11.88
N SER A 18 -0.98 -5.70 11.05
CA SER A 18 -1.82 -6.84 10.60
C SER A 18 -1.10 -7.78 9.63
N GLY A 19 0.05 -7.37 9.07
CA GLY A 19 0.91 -8.22 8.25
C GLY A 19 1.94 -8.96 9.09
N PHE A 20 2.45 -10.10 8.60
CA PHE A 20 3.34 -10.98 9.38
C PHE A 20 4.63 -10.28 9.85
N ILE A 21 5.23 -9.40 9.03
CA ILE A 21 6.42 -8.62 9.41
C ILE A 21 6.08 -7.65 10.55
N GLY A 22 4.96 -6.92 10.44
CA GLY A 22 4.57 -5.93 11.43
C GLY A 22 4.21 -6.58 12.77
N ALA A 23 3.52 -7.72 12.76
CA ALA A 23 3.23 -8.51 13.96
C ALA A 23 4.52 -8.98 14.65
N ALA A 24 5.47 -9.53 13.89
CA ALA A 24 6.76 -9.96 14.44
C ALA A 24 7.61 -8.78 14.96
N LEU A 25 7.45 -7.59 14.36
CA LEU A 25 8.15 -6.38 14.80
C LEU A 25 7.62 -5.82 16.12
N CYS A 26 6.31 -5.95 16.40
CA CYS A 26 5.76 -5.64 17.72
C CYS A 26 6.50 -6.44 18.81
N GLU A 27 6.69 -7.74 18.58
CA GLU A 27 7.40 -8.60 19.52
C GLU A 27 8.87 -8.19 19.66
N ALA A 28 9.54 -7.90 18.55
CA ALA A 28 10.97 -7.58 18.53
C ALA A 28 11.32 -6.21 19.15
N LEU A 29 10.40 -5.24 19.13
CA LEU A 29 10.66 -3.88 19.62
C LEU A 29 10.08 -3.59 21.01
N GLY A 30 9.12 -4.40 21.47
CA GLY A 30 8.34 -4.13 22.69
C GLY A 30 9.16 -4.09 23.99
N ASP A 31 10.38 -4.61 24.00
CA ASP A 31 11.25 -4.61 25.19
C ASP A 31 12.12 -3.34 25.29
N ARG A 32 12.27 -2.59 24.17
CA ARG A 32 13.12 -1.39 24.10
C ARG A 32 12.35 -0.08 23.95
N PHE A 33 11.15 -0.15 23.37
CA PHE A 33 10.34 1.03 23.04
C PHE A 33 8.93 0.91 23.59
N ASP A 34 8.27 2.04 23.83
CA ASP A 34 6.84 2.07 24.10
C ASP A 34 6.11 2.01 22.76
N LEU A 35 5.37 0.93 22.51
CA LEU A 35 4.77 0.69 21.21
C LEU A 35 3.39 1.32 21.11
N ARG A 36 3.17 2.01 20.00
CA ARG A 36 1.84 2.43 19.57
C ARG A 36 1.46 1.75 18.26
N ILE A 37 0.50 0.84 18.32
CA ILE A 37 0.03 0.09 17.17
C ILE A 37 -1.07 0.88 16.45
N LEU A 38 -0.85 1.19 15.17
CA LEU A 38 -1.82 1.84 14.30
C LEU A 38 -2.51 0.81 13.42
N THR A 39 -3.80 0.60 13.64
CA THR A 39 -4.60 -0.39 12.91
C THR A 39 -5.95 0.17 12.48
N ARG A 40 -6.48 -0.35 11.36
CA ARG A 40 -7.87 -0.08 10.92
C ARG A 40 -8.89 -0.96 11.65
N SER A 41 -8.47 -2.16 12.09
CA SER A 41 -9.31 -3.14 12.76
C SER A 41 -8.61 -3.61 14.02
N LEU A 42 -9.20 -3.30 15.17
CA LEU A 42 -8.68 -3.67 16.50
C LEU A 42 -8.60 -5.19 16.68
N THR A 43 -9.37 -5.93 15.88
CA THR A 43 -9.45 -7.40 15.96
C THR A 43 -8.36 -8.12 15.16
N ARG A 44 -7.61 -7.41 14.31
CA ARG A 44 -6.52 -7.97 13.48
C ARG A 44 -5.15 -7.88 14.13
N THR A 45 -5.10 -7.42 15.37
CA THR A 45 -3.87 -7.24 16.12
C THR A 45 -3.95 -8.04 17.41
N ALA A 46 -2.86 -8.70 17.76
CA ALA A 46 -2.66 -9.31 19.08
C ALA A 46 -1.64 -8.45 19.84
N PRO A 47 -2.03 -7.26 20.34
CA PRO A 47 -1.13 -6.39 21.08
C PRO A 47 -0.69 -7.05 22.39
N ARG A 48 0.51 -6.74 22.86
CA ARG A 48 0.90 -7.04 24.24
C ARG A 48 0.08 -6.17 25.20
N ALA A 49 -0.05 -6.59 26.45
CA ALA A 49 -0.82 -5.84 27.46
C ALA A 49 -0.33 -4.39 27.66
N GLN A 50 0.94 -4.13 27.36
CA GLN A 50 1.60 -2.82 27.48
C GLN A 50 1.54 -1.96 26.21
N ASP A 51 1.07 -2.52 25.09
CA ASP A 51 1.04 -1.79 23.82
C ASP A 51 -0.19 -0.88 23.74
N GLU A 52 0.01 0.36 23.29
CA GLU A 52 -1.10 1.28 23.03
C GLU A 52 -1.66 1.03 21.63
N VAL A 53 -2.92 0.61 21.51
CA VAL A 53 -3.57 0.45 20.20
C VAL A 53 -4.41 1.68 19.87
N ARG A 54 -4.17 2.28 18.71
CA ARG A 54 -5.03 3.34 18.16
C ARG A 54 -5.69 2.88 16.86
N SER A 55 -7.02 2.89 16.86
CA SER A 55 -7.79 2.75 15.63
C SER A 55 -7.59 3.99 14.77
N CYS A 56 -7.12 3.81 13.53
CA CYS A 56 -6.83 4.90 12.62
C CYS A 56 -7.04 4.43 11.17
N ASP A 57 -7.86 5.16 10.41
CA ASP A 57 -7.88 4.98 8.95
C ASP A 57 -6.82 5.85 8.30
N HIS A 58 -5.89 5.20 7.61
CA HIS A 58 -4.74 5.86 7.00
C HIS A 58 -5.10 6.76 5.81
N PHE A 59 -6.34 6.73 5.33
CA PHE A 59 -6.87 7.69 4.34
C PHE A 59 -7.34 9.01 4.96
N SER A 60 -7.34 9.11 6.29
CA SER A 60 -7.62 10.34 7.03
C SER A 60 -6.34 10.94 7.60
N ARG A 61 -5.90 12.08 7.04
CA ARG A 61 -4.77 12.85 7.56
C ARG A 61 -4.95 13.25 9.02
N LEU A 62 -6.17 13.62 9.42
CA LEU A 62 -6.45 14.10 10.77
C LEU A 62 -6.41 12.98 11.81
N GLU A 63 -6.91 11.79 11.47
CA GLU A 63 -6.79 10.64 12.38
C GLU A 63 -5.34 10.20 12.52
N LEU A 64 -4.57 10.18 11.43
CA LEU A 64 -3.13 9.90 11.49
C LEU A 64 -2.39 10.95 12.33
N ALA A 65 -2.72 12.23 12.18
CA ALA A 65 -2.11 13.28 13.00
C ALA A 65 -2.38 13.05 14.49
N ARG A 66 -3.63 12.76 14.87
CA ARG A 66 -3.98 12.41 16.26
C ARG A 66 -3.27 11.14 16.71
N ALA A 67 -3.19 10.14 15.86
CA ALA A 67 -2.57 8.86 16.20
C ALA A 67 -1.06 8.98 16.47
N LEU A 68 -0.38 9.92 15.81
CA LEU A 68 1.06 10.17 15.94
C LEU A 68 1.44 11.21 17.02
N GLU A 69 0.49 11.73 17.79
CA GLU A 69 0.77 12.68 18.88
C GLU A 69 1.72 12.09 19.94
N GLY A 70 2.86 12.74 20.17
CA GLY A 70 3.85 12.30 21.16
C GLY A 70 4.62 11.02 20.75
N VAL A 71 4.70 10.73 19.44
CA VAL A 71 5.52 9.64 18.90
C VAL A 71 6.90 10.15 18.54
N ASP A 72 7.95 9.41 18.94
CA ASP A 72 9.33 9.75 18.63
C ASP A 72 9.78 9.24 17.27
N TYR A 73 9.49 7.96 16.99
CA TYR A 73 9.88 7.28 15.75
C TYR A 73 8.70 6.51 15.18
N ALA A 74 8.68 6.31 13.88
CA ALA A 74 7.57 5.64 13.21
C ALA A 74 8.07 4.57 12.24
N VAL A 75 7.49 3.37 12.30
CA VAL A 75 7.72 2.31 11.31
C VAL A 75 6.48 2.17 10.42
N TYR A 76 6.68 2.35 9.12
CA TYR A 76 5.65 2.31 8.09
C TYR A 76 5.78 1.03 7.24
N LEU A 77 4.89 0.07 7.48
CA LEU A 77 4.79 -1.21 6.74
C LEU A 77 3.46 -1.35 5.97
N VAL A 78 2.72 -0.25 5.82
CA VAL A 78 1.38 -0.28 5.21
C VAL A 78 1.48 -0.60 3.72
N HIS A 79 0.65 -1.54 3.31
CA HIS A 79 0.35 -1.86 1.92
C HIS A 79 -1.16 -2.08 1.80
N ASN A 80 -1.81 -1.40 0.86
CA ASN A 80 -3.24 -1.54 0.59
C ASN A 80 -3.48 -2.79 -0.25
N ARG A 81 -3.48 -3.94 0.44
CA ARG A 81 -3.76 -5.27 -0.13
C ARG A 81 -5.19 -5.74 0.11
N ASP A 82 -5.79 -5.29 1.20
CA ASP A 82 -7.20 -5.59 1.48
C ASP A 82 -8.09 -4.46 0.99
N PRO A 83 -9.34 -4.75 0.59
CA PRO A 83 -10.32 -3.72 0.29
C PRO A 83 -10.38 -2.68 1.40
N SER A 84 -10.48 -1.42 1.01
CA SER A 84 -10.63 -0.28 1.92
C SER A 84 -12.06 0.24 1.97
N ALA A 85 -12.88 -0.19 1.02
CA ALA A 85 -14.28 0.14 0.87
C ALA A 85 -15.04 -1.07 0.26
N ARG A 86 -16.37 -0.99 0.17
CA ARG A 86 -17.19 -2.03 -0.49
C ARG A 86 -16.86 -2.14 -1.99
N LEU A 87 -16.41 -1.05 -2.60
CA LEU A 87 -15.81 -1.00 -3.92
C LEU A 87 -14.64 -0.02 -3.91
N ASP A 88 -13.47 -0.51 -4.30
CA ASP A 88 -12.28 0.30 -4.58
C ASP A 88 -12.07 0.35 -6.10
N GLN A 89 -12.18 1.54 -6.69
CA GLN A 89 -11.84 1.81 -8.09
C GLN A 89 -10.49 2.52 -8.15
N ALA A 90 -9.42 1.81 -7.79
CA ALA A 90 -8.08 2.36 -7.66
C ALA A 90 -7.02 1.30 -7.95
N GLN A 91 -5.85 1.73 -8.42
CA GLN A 91 -4.66 0.88 -8.40
C GLN A 91 -4.06 0.86 -6.99
N SER A 92 -3.61 -0.31 -6.51
CA SER A 92 -3.01 -0.43 -5.17
C SER A 92 -1.80 0.50 -4.98
N ARG A 93 -1.00 0.73 -6.03
CA ARG A 93 0.13 1.68 -5.98
C ARG A 93 -0.35 3.09 -5.64
N ASP A 94 -1.38 3.60 -6.32
CA ASP A 94 -1.88 4.97 -6.08
C ASP A 94 -2.49 5.12 -4.68
N MET A 95 -3.16 4.07 -4.19
CA MET A 95 -3.62 4.03 -2.79
C MET A 95 -2.45 4.10 -1.81
N ASP A 96 -1.39 3.32 -2.05
CA ASP A 96 -0.18 3.32 -1.21
C ASP A 96 0.51 4.68 -1.20
N LEU A 97 0.56 5.39 -2.34
CA LEU A 97 1.13 6.74 -2.43
C LEU A 97 0.30 7.75 -1.62
N LEU A 98 -1.03 7.75 -1.76
CA LEU A 98 -1.90 8.66 -1.02
C LEU A 98 -1.80 8.45 0.50
N VAL A 99 -1.77 7.19 0.93
CA VAL A 99 -1.67 6.83 2.34
C VAL A 99 -0.28 7.14 2.90
N ALA A 100 0.78 6.88 2.14
CA ALA A 100 2.15 7.23 2.53
C ALA A 100 2.31 8.74 2.71
N ASP A 101 1.75 9.54 1.81
CA ASP A 101 1.78 11.00 1.92
C ASP A 101 0.99 11.51 3.14
N ASN A 102 -0.16 10.89 3.45
CA ASN A 102 -0.89 11.21 4.68
C ASN A 102 -0.05 10.94 5.93
N PHE A 103 0.65 9.80 5.95
CA PHE A 103 1.49 9.39 7.05
C PHE A 103 2.69 10.32 7.22
N ALA A 104 3.38 10.65 6.13
CA ALA A 104 4.50 11.58 6.12
C ALA A 104 4.08 12.97 6.61
N TRP A 105 2.93 13.46 6.15
CA TRP A 105 2.37 14.74 6.60
C TRP A 105 2.06 14.73 8.10
N ALA A 106 1.42 13.66 8.59
CA ALA A 106 1.08 13.52 9.99
C ALA A 106 2.32 13.37 10.88
N ALA A 107 3.34 12.65 10.42
CA ALA A 107 4.62 12.49 11.10
C ALA A 107 5.35 13.83 11.22
N ALA A 108 5.44 14.60 10.13
CA ALA A 108 6.05 15.92 10.11
C ALA A 108 5.33 16.89 11.07
N ARG A 109 3.98 16.90 11.02
CA ARG A 109 3.15 17.74 11.91
C ARG A 109 3.39 17.46 13.39
N ASN A 110 3.69 16.22 13.77
CA ASN A 110 3.90 15.81 15.15
C ASN A 110 5.37 15.78 15.58
N GLY A 111 6.30 16.22 14.72
CA GLY A 111 7.72 16.25 15.05
C GLY A 111 8.35 14.85 15.20
N VAL A 112 7.81 13.84 14.51
CA VAL A 112 8.41 12.50 14.47
C VAL A 112 9.85 12.64 13.93
N ARG A 113 10.81 12.03 14.63
CA ARG A 113 12.25 12.21 14.39
C ARG A 113 12.78 11.32 13.27
N GLN A 114 12.10 10.21 12.98
CA GLN A 114 12.48 9.24 11.95
C GLN A 114 11.26 8.47 11.46
N ILE A 115 11.14 8.28 10.14
CA ILE A 115 10.28 7.25 9.56
C ILE A 115 11.17 6.13 9.06
N LEU A 116 10.87 4.88 9.43
CA LEU A 116 11.48 3.68 8.86
C LEU A 116 10.47 2.97 7.97
N CYS A 117 10.85 2.59 6.76
CA CYS A 117 9.98 1.79 5.90
C CYS A 117 10.74 0.64 5.22
N ARG A 118 9.96 -0.35 4.77
CA ARG A 118 10.47 -1.42 3.90
C ARG A 118 10.22 -1.06 2.43
N ALA A 119 11.17 -1.39 1.56
CA ALA A 119 11.01 -1.32 0.11
C ALA A 119 11.51 -2.62 -0.53
N PRO A 120 11.06 -2.96 -1.75
CA PRO A 120 11.66 -4.06 -2.51
C PRO A 120 13.13 -3.75 -2.83
N LEU A 121 13.96 -4.79 -2.87
CA LEU A 121 15.32 -4.68 -3.42
C LEU A 121 15.22 -4.40 -4.92
N LEU A 122 15.97 -3.43 -5.42
CA LEU A 122 15.95 -3.06 -6.84
C LEU A 122 16.95 -3.94 -7.59
N ALA A 123 16.55 -4.42 -8.77
CA ALA A 123 17.50 -5.07 -9.67
C ALA A 123 18.59 -4.08 -10.09
N ALA A 124 19.80 -4.56 -10.37
CA ALA A 124 20.93 -3.69 -10.75
C ALA A 124 20.60 -2.84 -11.99
N SER A 125 19.90 -3.42 -12.97
CA SER A 125 19.41 -2.75 -14.18
C SER A 125 18.36 -1.68 -13.92
N GLU A 126 17.62 -1.77 -12.82
CA GLU A 126 16.55 -0.84 -12.44
C GLU A 126 17.04 0.26 -11.49
N ARG A 127 18.25 0.19 -10.96
CA ARG A 127 18.80 1.26 -10.10
C ARG A 127 18.85 2.65 -10.76
N PRO A 128 19.11 2.79 -12.08
CA PRO A 128 19.12 4.09 -12.77
C PRO A 128 17.71 4.59 -13.15
N THR A 129 16.78 3.69 -13.47
CA THR A 129 15.49 4.01 -14.11
C THR A 129 14.24 3.64 -13.29
N GLY A 130 14.39 2.90 -12.20
CA GLY A 130 13.34 2.37 -11.30
C GLY A 130 12.63 3.44 -10.46
N ARG A 131 12.44 4.63 -11.03
CA ARG A 131 11.73 5.79 -10.49
C ARG A 131 10.36 5.39 -9.94
N ASP A 132 9.67 4.53 -10.69
CA ASP A 132 8.37 3.95 -10.34
C ASP A 132 8.41 3.09 -9.05
N ALA A 133 9.49 2.35 -8.83
CA ALA A 133 9.68 1.53 -7.64
C ALA A 133 10.02 2.37 -6.39
N ARG A 134 10.53 3.59 -6.58
CA ARG A 134 10.95 4.52 -5.51
C ARG A 134 9.90 5.57 -5.14
N GLU A 135 8.78 5.66 -5.85
CA GLU A 135 7.76 6.70 -5.62
C GLU A 135 7.29 6.76 -4.16
N ARG A 136 7.12 5.61 -3.52
CA ARG A 136 6.72 5.58 -2.12
C ARG A 136 7.80 6.10 -1.19
N GLU A 137 9.06 5.81 -1.47
CA GLU A 137 10.20 6.35 -0.71
C GLU A 137 10.24 7.87 -0.85
N GLU A 138 10.11 8.38 -2.07
CA GLU A 138 10.05 9.82 -2.35
C GLU A 138 8.90 10.51 -1.61
N VAL A 139 7.70 9.91 -1.65
CA VAL A 139 6.52 10.44 -0.95
C VAL A 139 6.74 10.46 0.57
N LEU A 140 7.27 9.39 1.16
CA LEU A 140 7.54 9.35 2.59
C LEU A 140 8.58 10.39 3.03
N ALA A 141 9.60 10.63 2.21
CA ALA A 141 10.63 11.63 2.45
C ALA A 141 10.18 13.09 2.18
N SER A 142 9.07 13.28 1.44
CA SER A 142 8.68 14.60 0.91
C SER A 142 8.30 15.67 1.94
N ARG A 143 8.10 15.29 3.20
CA ARG A 143 7.60 16.19 4.27
C ARG A 143 8.67 16.56 5.31
N GLY A 144 9.94 16.27 5.04
CA GLY A 144 11.08 16.72 5.85
C GLY A 144 11.43 15.86 7.07
N VAL A 145 10.67 14.79 7.34
CA VAL A 145 11.06 13.79 8.35
C VAL A 145 12.12 12.88 7.74
N PRO A 146 13.27 12.66 8.40
CA PRO A 146 14.30 11.75 7.91
C PRO A 146 13.73 10.34 7.68
N LEU A 147 13.88 9.84 6.45
CA LEU A 147 13.41 8.51 6.04
C LEU A 147 14.57 7.52 6.03
N THR A 148 14.42 6.42 6.76
CA THR A 148 15.31 5.25 6.67
C THR A 148 14.60 4.16 5.87
N VAL A 149 15.21 3.71 4.78
CA VAL A 149 14.64 2.68 3.90
C VAL A 149 15.43 1.39 4.03
N LEU A 150 14.76 0.29 4.38
CA LEU A 150 15.31 -1.06 4.29
C LEU A 150 14.81 -1.70 2.99
N ARG A 151 15.69 -1.79 1.98
CA ARG A 151 15.41 -2.43 0.69
C ARG A 151 15.71 -3.92 0.80
N THR A 152 14.68 -4.74 0.79
CA THR A 152 14.80 -6.16 1.13
C THR A 152 14.48 -7.05 -0.06
N GLY A 153 15.20 -8.17 -0.19
CA GLY A 153 14.78 -9.27 -1.04
C GLY A 153 13.47 -9.93 -0.54
N LEU A 154 13.14 -11.09 -1.11
CA LEU A 154 12.02 -11.90 -0.62
C LEU A 154 12.23 -12.28 0.85
N VAL A 155 11.22 -12.06 1.68
CA VAL A 155 11.30 -12.36 3.12
C VAL A 155 10.72 -13.75 3.38
N VAL A 156 11.51 -14.62 4.02
CA VAL A 156 11.11 -15.98 4.40
C VAL A 156 11.02 -16.10 5.91
N GLY A 157 9.88 -16.58 6.40
CA GLY A 157 9.67 -16.85 7.81
C GLY A 157 8.23 -17.27 8.12
N PRO A 158 7.97 -17.67 9.38
CA PRO A 158 6.64 -18.10 9.81
C PRO A 158 5.58 -17.04 9.53
N GLY A 159 4.45 -17.46 8.97
CA GLY A 159 3.35 -16.58 8.59
C GLY A 159 3.54 -15.83 7.25
N GLY A 160 4.69 -16.00 6.59
CA GLY A 160 4.97 -15.39 5.29
C GLY A 160 4.22 -16.05 4.12
N GLU A 161 3.81 -15.24 3.14
CA GLU A 161 3.09 -15.69 1.94
C GLU A 161 3.96 -16.59 1.04
N LEU A 162 5.27 -16.34 0.97
CA LEU A 162 6.21 -17.12 0.14
C LEU A 162 6.34 -18.57 0.63
N ALA A 163 6.57 -18.79 1.93
CA ALA A 163 6.68 -20.13 2.49
C ALA A 163 5.39 -20.94 2.27
N ARG A 164 4.23 -20.29 2.46
CA ARG A 164 2.92 -20.89 2.17
C ARG A 164 2.79 -21.28 0.69
N LEU A 165 3.18 -20.39 -0.21
CA LEU A 165 3.12 -20.66 -1.65
C LEU A 165 4.01 -21.84 -2.05
N LEU A 166 5.24 -21.91 -1.53
CA LEU A 166 6.16 -23.03 -1.79
C LEU A 166 5.57 -24.37 -1.33
N VAL A 167 5.06 -24.43 -0.11
CA VAL A 167 4.39 -25.63 0.43
C VAL A 167 3.22 -26.03 -0.46
N GLN A 168 2.38 -25.06 -0.84
CA GLN A 168 1.22 -25.32 -1.68
C GLN A 168 1.58 -25.83 -3.09
N MET A 169 2.63 -25.27 -3.70
CA MET A 169 3.12 -25.74 -5.00
C MET A 169 3.60 -27.19 -4.92
N VAL A 170 4.39 -27.53 -3.89
CA VAL A 170 4.90 -28.90 -3.67
C VAL A 170 3.77 -29.88 -3.34
N GLN A 171 2.76 -29.44 -2.59
CA GLN A 171 1.66 -30.32 -2.20
C GLN A 171 0.68 -30.62 -3.33
N SER A 172 0.33 -29.60 -4.13
CA SER A 172 -0.79 -29.66 -5.08
C SER A 172 -0.40 -30.02 -6.51
N LEU A 173 0.86 -29.85 -6.92
CA LEU A 173 1.28 -30.07 -8.31
C LEU A 173 2.21 -31.29 -8.41
N PRO A 174 1.80 -32.39 -9.07
CA PRO A 174 2.64 -33.58 -9.22
C PRO A 174 3.87 -33.31 -10.12
N ARG A 175 3.73 -32.36 -11.05
CA ARG A 175 4.83 -31.80 -11.84
C ARG A 175 4.68 -30.28 -11.83
N ILE A 176 5.65 -29.56 -11.29
CA ILE A 176 5.61 -28.10 -11.17
C ILE A 176 6.14 -27.50 -12.48
N PRO A 177 5.31 -26.78 -13.26
CA PRO A 177 5.77 -26.13 -14.47
C PRO A 177 6.52 -24.85 -14.08
N LEU A 178 7.81 -24.75 -14.43
CA LEU A 178 8.68 -23.65 -14.00
C LEU A 178 9.19 -22.81 -15.18
N PRO A 179 8.92 -21.49 -15.21
CA PRO A 179 9.49 -20.59 -16.20
C PRO A 179 11.01 -20.45 -16.03
N HIS A 180 11.71 -20.00 -17.07
CA HIS A 180 13.17 -19.77 -17.02
C HIS A 180 13.59 -18.84 -15.87
N LEU A 181 12.79 -17.82 -15.56
CA LEU A 181 13.04 -16.92 -14.42
C LEU A 181 13.12 -17.66 -13.06
N ALA A 182 12.56 -18.86 -12.94
CA ALA A 182 12.58 -19.63 -11.69
C ALA A 182 13.99 -20.16 -11.33
N THR A 183 14.94 -20.12 -12.27
CA THR A 183 16.34 -20.50 -12.05
C THR A 183 17.26 -19.31 -11.81
N ASN A 184 16.76 -18.08 -11.92
CA ASN A 184 17.56 -16.88 -11.66
C ASN A 184 18.02 -16.85 -10.19
N GLU A 185 19.23 -16.34 -9.98
CA GLU A 185 19.81 -16.20 -8.64
C GLU A 185 19.11 -15.09 -7.85
N ILE A 186 18.65 -15.44 -6.66
CA ILE A 186 18.05 -14.53 -5.70
C ILE A 186 18.66 -14.70 -4.32
N ARG A 187 18.52 -13.66 -3.48
CA ARG A 187 19.04 -13.65 -2.11
C ARG A 187 17.95 -13.35 -1.07
N PRO A 188 17.07 -14.32 -0.75
CA PRO A 188 16.00 -14.14 0.22
C PRO A 188 16.54 -13.80 1.61
N LEU A 189 15.83 -12.94 2.32
CA LEU A 189 16.16 -12.50 3.67
C LEU A 189 15.27 -13.27 4.68
N SER A 190 15.85 -13.76 5.78
CA SER A 190 15.03 -14.35 6.84
C SER A 190 14.25 -13.26 7.59
N LEU A 191 13.07 -13.60 8.12
CA LEU A 191 12.29 -12.67 8.94
C LEU A 191 13.10 -12.14 10.13
N GLU A 192 13.82 -13.03 10.83
CA GLU A 192 14.67 -12.67 11.98
C GLU A 192 15.76 -11.66 11.59
N ALA A 193 16.40 -11.86 10.44
CA ALA A 193 17.39 -10.95 9.90
C ALA A 193 16.78 -9.56 9.59
N LEU A 194 15.58 -9.52 9.02
CA LEU A 194 14.87 -8.26 8.80
C LEU A 194 14.52 -7.54 10.11
N LEU A 195 14.06 -8.27 11.13
CA LEU A 195 13.75 -7.69 12.43
C LEU A 195 15.00 -7.09 13.09
N ARG A 196 16.15 -7.77 12.98
CA ARG A 196 17.45 -7.21 13.41
C ARG A 196 17.81 -5.94 12.66
N ALA A 197 17.53 -5.86 11.36
CA ALA A 197 17.75 -4.63 10.59
C ALA A 197 16.91 -3.46 11.12
N PHE A 198 15.62 -3.69 11.40
CA PHE A 198 14.78 -2.66 12.04
C PHE A 198 15.32 -2.27 13.42
N GLN A 199 15.61 -3.24 14.29
CA GLN A 199 16.18 -2.98 15.62
C GLN A 199 17.51 -2.22 15.58
N HIS A 200 18.31 -2.43 14.52
CA HIS A 200 19.55 -1.71 14.32
C HIS A 200 19.31 -0.25 13.92
N CYS A 201 18.26 0.06 13.16
CA CYS A 201 18.04 1.40 12.64
C CYS A 201 17.15 2.30 13.51
N VAL A 202 16.16 1.74 14.22
CA VAL A 202 15.19 2.55 14.98
C VAL A 202 15.91 3.40 16.04
N GLY A 203 15.78 4.73 15.91
CA GLY A 203 16.34 5.70 16.85
C GLY A 203 17.84 5.94 16.73
N ARG A 204 18.52 5.36 15.74
CA ARG A 204 19.96 5.58 15.50
C ARG A 204 20.18 6.69 14.48
N ALA A 205 20.73 7.80 14.93
CA ALA A 205 20.91 9.02 14.14
C ALA A 205 21.74 8.77 12.86
N GLU A 206 22.70 7.84 12.91
CA GLU A 206 23.56 7.46 11.78
C GLU A 206 22.77 6.82 10.62
N THR A 207 21.55 6.36 10.87
CA THR A 207 20.69 5.72 9.86
C THR A 207 19.64 6.67 9.29
N PHE A 208 19.52 7.89 9.83
CA PHE A 208 18.49 8.85 9.42
C PHE A 208 18.77 9.32 7.98
N GLY A 209 17.74 9.25 7.12
CA GLY A 209 17.90 9.59 5.70
C GLY A 209 18.60 8.53 4.85
N GLY A 210 19.03 7.40 5.45
CA GLY A 210 19.75 6.34 4.75
C GLY A 210 18.85 5.31 4.07
N SER A 211 19.27 4.83 2.90
CA SER A 211 18.69 3.66 2.24
C SER A 211 19.70 2.50 2.28
N PHE A 212 19.27 1.35 2.82
CA PHE A 212 20.14 0.19 3.03
C PHE A 212 19.56 -1.04 2.35
N ASP A 213 20.35 -1.65 1.46
CA ASP A 213 20.04 -2.95 0.89
C ASP A 213 20.27 -4.05 1.95
N VAL A 214 19.28 -4.88 2.20
CA VAL A 214 19.34 -5.97 3.19
C VAL A 214 18.89 -7.27 2.55
N PHE A 215 19.79 -8.25 2.47
CA PHE A 215 19.60 -9.48 1.70
C PHE A 215 20.28 -10.67 2.36
N GLY A 216 19.86 -11.88 1.98
CA GLY A 216 20.47 -13.11 2.50
C GLY A 216 21.90 -13.32 1.99
N PRO A 217 22.82 -13.86 2.81
CA PRO A 217 24.15 -14.24 2.36
C PRO A 217 24.12 -15.45 1.41
N GLU A 218 23.07 -16.27 1.45
CA GLU A 218 22.91 -17.50 0.65
C GLU A 218 22.21 -17.22 -0.69
N PRO A 219 22.91 -17.39 -1.83
CA PRO A 219 22.27 -17.42 -3.15
C PRO A 219 21.36 -18.63 -3.30
N THR A 220 20.20 -18.46 -3.92
CA THR A 220 19.26 -19.54 -4.23
C THR A 220 18.41 -19.20 -5.45
N SER A 221 17.42 -20.03 -5.77
CA SER A 221 16.44 -19.79 -6.83
C SER A 221 15.06 -20.28 -6.41
N LEU A 222 13.99 -19.90 -7.13
CA LEU A 222 12.65 -20.47 -6.87
C LEU A 222 12.67 -21.99 -6.98
N ARG A 223 13.36 -22.52 -8.01
CA ARG A 223 13.54 -23.96 -8.18
C ARG A 223 14.18 -24.59 -6.94
N ARG A 224 15.29 -24.02 -6.46
CA ARG A 224 16.00 -24.57 -5.30
C ARG A 224 15.18 -24.50 -4.02
N MET A 225 14.44 -23.41 -3.80
CA MET A 225 13.51 -23.32 -2.66
C MET A 225 12.40 -24.36 -2.71
N LEU A 226 11.91 -24.72 -3.90
CA LEU A 226 10.93 -25.81 -4.07
C LEU A 226 11.53 -27.18 -3.76
N GLU A 227 12.77 -27.43 -4.20
CA GLU A 227 13.53 -28.64 -3.84
C GLU A 227 13.71 -28.74 -2.32
N ASP A 228 14.21 -27.68 -1.68
CA ASP A 228 14.39 -27.65 -0.22
C ASP A 228 13.07 -27.81 0.53
N THR A 229 11.98 -27.25 0.02
CA THR A 229 10.63 -27.43 0.60
C THR A 229 10.16 -28.88 0.46
N ALA A 230 10.39 -29.51 -0.69
CA ALA A 230 10.03 -30.90 -0.93
C ALA A 230 10.81 -31.87 -0.05
N ASP A 231 12.11 -31.65 0.12
CA ASP A 231 12.97 -32.38 1.05
C ASP A 231 12.42 -32.31 2.48
N LEU A 232 12.08 -31.10 2.95
CA LEU A 232 11.58 -30.90 4.30
C LEU A 232 10.18 -31.52 4.52
N LEU A 233 9.39 -31.67 3.46
CA LEU A 233 8.10 -32.36 3.48
C LEU A 233 8.22 -33.88 3.27
N GLY A 234 9.42 -34.40 3.00
CA GLY A 234 9.64 -35.81 2.69
C GLY A 234 8.94 -36.25 1.39
N ARG A 235 8.83 -35.36 0.40
CA ARG A 235 8.12 -35.62 -0.87
C ARG A 235 9.05 -35.46 -2.07
N PRO A 236 8.90 -36.29 -3.12
CA PRO A 236 9.57 -36.04 -4.38
C PRO A 236 8.97 -34.80 -5.07
N VAL A 237 9.82 -34.05 -5.76
CA VAL A 237 9.41 -32.94 -6.64
C VAL A 237 9.90 -33.20 -8.05
N HIS A 238 9.01 -32.99 -9.03
CA HIS A 238 9.33 -33.08 -10.44
C HIS A 238 9.00 -31.76 -11.13
N PHE A 239 9.88 -31.32 -12.02
CA PHE A 239 9.69 -30.08 -12.77
C PHE A 239 9.28 -30.37 -14.20
N ALA A 240 8.38 -29.55 -14.74
CA ALA A 240 8.01 -29.56 -16.16
C ALA A 240 8.50 -28.27 -16.82
N PRO A 241 8.92 -28.31 -18.10
CA PRO A 241 9.25 -27.10 -18.83
C PRO A 241 7.99 -26.23 -18.95
N TRP A 242 8.15 -24.92 -18.71
CA TRP A 242 7.09 -23.94 -18.91
C TRP A 242 6.84 -23.62 -20.40
N GLY A 243 7.85 -23.85 -21.24
CA GLY A 243 7.82 -23.46 -22.66
C GLY A 243 7.83 -21.93 -22.83
N ASP A 244 7.28 -21.46 -23.95
CA ASP A 244 7.26 -20.05 -24.35
C ASP A 244 6.07 -19.26 -23.75
N LEU A 245 5.46 -19.78 -22.68
CA LEU A 245 4.33 -19.12 -22.02
C LEU A 245 4.78 -17.85 -21.28
N SER A 246 3.96 -16.80 -21.33
CA SER A 246 4.29 -15.52 -20.72
C SER A 246 4.38 -15.56 -19.18
N GLN A 247 5.06 -14.59 -18.57
CA GLN A 247 5.05 -14.40 -17.12
C GLN A 247 3.63 -14.22 -16.56
N GLY A 248 2.73 -13.61 -17.33
CA GLY A 248 1.33 -13.45 -16.97
C GLY A 248 0.58 -14.78 -16.86
N ALA A 249 0.91 -15.77 -17.70
CA ALA A 249 0.36 -17.11 -17.57
C ALA A 249 0.85 -17.81 -16.29
N PHE A 250 2.10 -17.56 -15.87
CA PHE A 250 2.63 -18.09 -14.61
C PHE A 250 1.94 -17.41 -13.42
N ALA A 251 1.74 -16.09 -13.48
CA ALA A 251 0.94 -15.34 -12.50
C ALA A 251 -0.48 -15.94 -12.34
N ALA A 252 -1.14 -16.24 -13.46
CA ALA A 252 -2.46 -16.86 -13.49
C ALA A 252 -2.46 -18.26 -12.87
N LEU A 253 -1.41 -19.06 -13.12
CA LEU A 253 -1.25 -20.37 -12.47
C LEU A 253 -1.13 -20.23 -10.94
N LEU A 254 -0.27 -19.34 -10.45
CA LEU A 254 -0.10 -19.11 -9.01
C LEU A 254 -1.41 -18.67 -8.37
N LYS A 255 -2.16 -17.79 -9.04
CA LYS A 255 -3.50 -17.34 -8.60
C LYS A 255 -4.54 -18.46 -8.63
N ARG A 256 -4.50 -19.35 -9.62
CA ARG A 256 -5.39 -20.52 -9.67
C ARG A 256 -5.09 -21.50 -8.56
N LEU A 257 -3.80 -21.71 -8.27
CA LEU A 257 -3.35 -22.56 -7.18
C LEU A 257 -3.78 -21.99 -5.82
N ASN A 258 -3.59 -20.69 -5.63
CA ASN A 258 -3.98 -19.99 -4.43
C ASN A 258 -4.75 -18.70 -4.76
N PRO A 259 -6.09 -18.77 -4.81
CA PRO A 259 -6.94 -17.61 -5.07
C PRO A 259 -6.76 -16.47 -4.07
N SER A 260 -6.28 -16.79 -2.86
CA SER A 260 -6.06 -15.81 -1.78
C SER A 260 -4.74 -15.03 -1.91
N LEU A 261 -3.83 -15.40 -2.82
CA LEU A 261 -2.61 -14.61 -3.06
C LEU A 261 -3.00 -13.21 -3.52
N HIS A 262 -2.44 -12.17 -2.93
CA HIS A 262 -2.74 -10.82 -3.41
C HIS A 262 -2.03 -10.55 -4.76
N PRO A 263 -2.67 -9.90 -5.76
CA PRO A 263 -2.04 -9.61 -7.06
C PRO A 263 -0.70 -8.88 -6.94
N VAL A 264 -0.60 -7.87 -6.06
CA VAL A 264 0.65 -7.13 -5.83
C VAL A 264 1.77 -8.03 -5.29
N PHE A 265 1.45 -9.04 -4.47
CA PHE A 265 2.45 -9.99 -4.01
C PHE A 265 2.94 -10.88 -5.17
N VAL A 266 2.04 -11.30 -6.06
CA VAL A 266 2.40 -12.07 -7.26
C VAL A 266 3.30 -11.25 -8.17
N THR A 267 2.93 -9.99 -8.46
CA THR A 267 3.77 -9.08 -9.25
C THR A 267 5.14 -8.91 -8.61
N TYR A 268 5.20 -8.59 -7.31
CA TYR A 268 6.46 -8.45 -6.57
C TYR A 268 7.33 -9.72 -6.65
N LEU A 269 6.72 -10.90 -6.54
CA LEU A 269 7.43 -12.18 -6.63
C LEU A 269 7.99 -12.41 -8.04
N LEU A 270 7.23 -12.08 -9.08
CA LEU A 270 7.69 -12.20 -10.47
C LEU A 270 8.80 -11.20 -10.77
N ASP A 271 8.69 -9.96 -10.31
CA ASP A 271 9.73 -8.94 -10.45
C ASP A 271 11.04 -9.40 -9.79
N MET A 272 10.95 -9.94 -8.58
CA MET A 272 12.12 -10.46 -7.83
C MET A 272 12.77 -11.68 -8.47
N PHE A 273 12.02 -12.48 -9.24
CA PHE A 273 12.58 -13.59 -9.99
C PHE A 273 13.05 -13.18 -11.40
N SER A 274 12.60 -12.04 -11.92
CA SER A 274 12.87 -11.64 -13.32
C SER A 274 14.31 -11.18 -13.55
N ALA A 275 15.04 -10.79 -12.49
CA ALA A 275 16.43 -10.37 -12.58
C ALA A 275 17.21 -10.88 -11.37
N GLU A 276 18.53 -11.05 -11.55
CA GLU A 276 19.41 -11.35 -10.44
C GLU A 276 19.42 -10.20 -9.43
N SER A 277 19.30 -10.54 -8.16
CA SER A 277 19.25 -9.57 -7.07
C SER A 277 20.59 -9.51 -6.34
N HIS A 278 21.35 -8.46 -6.61
CA HIS A 278 22.63 -8.17 -5.95
C HIS A 278 22.49 -6.89 -5.12
N GLY A 279 22.50 -7.00 -3.79
CA GLY A 279 22.49 -5.82 -2.92
C GLY A 279 23.90 -5.28 -2.66
N GLU A 280 23.98 -4.01 -2.27
CA GLU A 280 25.26 -3.37 -1.92
C GLU A 280 25.59 -3.57 -0.43
N ALA A 281 26.84 -3.92 -0.14
CA ALA A 281 27.32 -4.05 1.23
C ALA A 281 27.24 -2.71 1.98
N ASN A 282 26.71 -2.73 3.20
CA ASN A 282 26.51 -1.54 4.01
C ASN A 282 26.54 -1.90 5.52
N PRO A 283 26.63 -0.90 6.42
CA PRO A 283 26.74 -1.15 7.87
C PRO A 283 25.56 -1.95 8.45
N VAL A 284 24.35 -1.75 7.92
CA VAL A 284 23.15 -2.48 8.37
C VAL A 284 23.22 -3.93 7.92
N GLN A 285 23.60 -4.19 6.66
CA GLN A 285 23.79 -5.54 6.13
C GLN A 285 24.79 -6.35 6.97
N GLN A 286 25.91 -5.74 7.39
CA GLN A 286 26.91 -6.40 8.25
C GLN A 286 26.35 -6.76 9.63
N ALA A 287 25.47 -5.93 10.21
CA ALA A 287 24.84 -6.24 11.50
C ALA A 287 23.83 -7.39 11.39
N VAL A 288 23.22 -7.57 10.23
CA VAL A 288 22.16 -8.55 9.99
C VAL A 288 22.70 -9.96 9.73
N THR A 289 23.88 -10.06 9.10
CA THR A 289 24.50 -11.34 8.68
C THR A 289 25.30 -12.06 9.77
N ARG A 290 25.60 -11.44 10.91
CA ARG A 290 26.39 -12.05 11.99
C ARG A 290 25.77 -13.34 12.54
N ASP A 291 24.47 -13.33 12.79
CA ASP A 291 23.71 -14.47 13.35
C ASP A 291 22.74 -15.02 12.30
N TRP A 292 23.27 -15.35 11.12
CA TRP A 292 22.45 -15.83 10.01
C TRP A 292 21.90 -17.24 10.30
N THR A 293 20.59 -17.39 10.09
CA THR A 293 19.92 -18.69 10.10
C THR A 293 19.79 -19.17 8.65
N PRO A 294 20.28 -20.38 8.31
CA PRO A 294 20.20 -20.89 6.95
C PRO A 294 18.79 -20.91 6.38
N LEU A 295 18.65 -20.62 5.09
CA LEU A 295 17.33 -20.42 4.49
C LEU A 295 16.45 -21.67 4.58
N LYS A 296 17.03 -22.87 4.38
CA LYS A 296 16.34 -24.15 4.55
C LYS A 296 15.80 -24.33 5.98
N GLN A 297 16.54 -23.87 6.99
CA GLN A 297 16.07 -23.90 8.37
C GLN A 297 14.91 -22.91 8.61
N CYS A 298 14.97 -21.71 8.02
CA CYS A 298 13.86 -20.76 8.06
C CYS A 298 12.59 -21.31 7.38
N LEU A 299 12.73 -21.98 6.23
CA LEU A 299 11.64 -22.70 5.58
C LEU A 299 11.07 -23.79 6.48
N GLY A 300 11.93 -24.60 7.11
CA GLY A 300 11.55 -25.62 8.09
C GLY A 300 10.69 -25.06 9.24
N ARG A 301 11.12 -23.95 9.87
CA ARG A 301 10.34 -23.27 10.92
C ARG A 301 8.99 -22.75 10.43
N SER A 302 8.87 -22.46 9.14
CA SER A 302 7.65 -21.94 8.52
C SER A 302 6.67 -23.03 8.09
N LEU A 303 7.11 -24.30 8.02
CA LEU A 303 6.32 -25.39 7.45
C LEU A 303 5.02 -25.64 8.20
N GLN A 304 5.06 -25.83 9.52
CA GLN A 304 3.87 -26.23 10.28
C GLN A 304 2.74 -25.20 10.15
N GLN A 305 3.08 -23.90 10.28
CA GLN A 305 2.11 -22.83 10.08
C GLN A 305 1.62 -22.74 8.63
N SER A 306 2.50 -23.02 7.65
CA SER A 306 2.15 -23.03 6.23
C SER A 306 1.23 -24.20 5.89
N LEU A 307 1.46 -25.39 6.44
CA LEU A 307 0.64 -26.59 6.26
C LEU A 307 -0.78 -26.36 6.79
N ARG A 308 -0.91 -25.94 8.06
CA ARG A 308 -2.22 -25.58 8.65
C ARG A 308 -2.97 -24.54 7.82
N ALA A 309 -2.22 -23.60 7.23
CA ALA A 309 -2.82 -22.58 6.40
C ALA A 309 -3.29 -23.08 5.03
N VAL A 310 -2.60 -24.06 4.44
CA VAL A 310 -3.03 -24.73 3.20
C VAL A 310 -4.22 -25.65 3.46
N GLU A 311 -4.28 -26.28 4.64
CA GLU A 311 -5.39 -27.13 5.10
C GLU A 311 -6.67 -26.35 5.47
N GLY A 312 -6.64 -25.01 5.37
CA GLY A 312 -7.80 -24.15 5.54
C GLY A 312 -8.01 -23.63 6.97
N GLU A 313 -7.18 -24.01 7.94
CA GLU A 313 -7.32 -23.60 9.34
C GLU A 313 -6.93 -22.13 9.58
N ALA A 314 -6.10 -21.52 8.72
CA ALA A 314 -5.50 -20.20 8.96
C ALA A 314 -6.19 -19.00 8.29
N THR A 315 -7.23 -19.20 7.49
CA THR A 315 -8.12 -18.10 7.06
C THR A 315 -9.21 -17.94 8.11
N GLY A 316 -8.84 -17.31 9.23
CA GLY A 316 -9.74 -17.17 10.37
C GLY A 316 -11.04 -16.41 10.05
N PRO A 317 -12.09 -16.59 10.89
CA PRO A 317 -13.39 -15.92 10.79
C PRO A 317 -13.32 -14.39 10.71
N GLN A 318 -12.19 -13.80 11.14
CA GLN A 318 -11.93 -12.36 11.13
C GLN A 318 -12.02 -11.70 9.75
N ARG A 319 -11.45 -12.30 8.69
CA ARG A 319 -11.52 -11.70 7.34
C ARG A 319 -12.95 -11.63 6.83
N ALA A 320 -13.75 -12.67 7.08
CA ALA A 320 -15.16 -12.68 6.72
C ALA A 320 -15.96 -11.62 7.49
N LEU A 321 -15.64 -11.41 8.78
CA LEU A 321 -16.24 -10.35 9.60
C LEU A 321 -15.88 -8.94 9.12
N ASP A 322 -14.63 -8.71 8.72
CA ASP A 322 -14.22 -7.41 8.16
C ASP A 322 -14.85 -7.16 6.80
N ASP A 323 -14.92 -8.17 5.92
CA ASP A 323 -15.61 -8.07 4.62
C ASP A 323 -17.10 -7.77 4.81
N GLU A 324 -17.73 -8.39 5.81
CA GLU A 324 -19.12 -8.11 6.17
C GLU A 324 -19.28 -6.68 6.70
N THR A 325 -18.36 -6.22 7.55
CA THR A 325 -18.35 -4.84 8.05
C THR A 325 -18.21 -3.85 6.89
N LEU A 326 -17.32 -4.10 5.93
CA LEU A 326 -17.17 -3.27 4.73
C LEU A 326 -18.42 -3.29 3.86
N ARG A 327 -19.07 -4.46 3.70
CA ARG A 327 -20.36 -4.59 2.99
C ARG A 327 -21.46 -3.76 3.63
N GLN A 328 -21.53 -3.77 4.97
CA GLN A 328 -22.50 -3.00 5.75
C GLN A 328 -22.26 -1.49 5.67
N LEU A 329 -20.99 -1.05 5.66
CA LEU A 329 -20.66 0.38 5.51
C LEU A 329 -21.08 0.95 4.15
N GLY A 330 -21.14 0.13 3.10
CA GLY A 330 -21.67 0.54 1.79
C GLY A 330 -20.85 1.60 1.05
N ARG A 331 -19.64 1.92 1.53
CA ARG A 331 -18.82 3.01 1.01
C ARG A 331 -18.06 2.60 -0.25
N VAL A 332 -17.73 3.61 -1.04
CA VAL A 332 -16.97 3.49 -2.28
C VAL A 332 -15.77 4.42 -2.20
N ARG A 333 -14.64 3.93 -2.72
CA ARG A 333 -13.44 4.73 -2.92
C ARG A 333 -13.03 4.63 -4.39
N SER A 334 -12.56 5.74 -4.92
CA SER A 334 -12.09 5.84 -6.31
C SER A 334 -10.82 6.69 -6.31
N ILE A 335 -9.72 6.20 -6.85
CA ILE A 335 -8.46 6.95 -6.92
C ILE A 335 -7.88 6.80 -8.32
N GLN A 336 -7.65 7.94 -8.98
CA GLN A 336 -7.09 8.00 -10.32
C GLN A 336 -5.89 8.92 -10.36
N ARG A 337 -4.82 8.42 -10.95
CA ARG A 337 -3.59 9.17 -11.19
C ARG A 337 -3.67 9.95 -12.51
N LEU A 338 -3.32 11.22 -12.45
CA LEU A 338 -3.23 12.12 -13.59
C LEU A 338 -1.80 12.63 -13.71
N ARG A 339 -1.24 12.60 -14.93
CA ARG A 339 0.01 13.29 -15.22
C ARG A 339 -0.24 14.79 -15.25
N LEU A 340 0.62 15.55 -14.58
CA LEU A 340 0.44 16.99 -14.48
C LEU A 340 1.21 17.71 -15.59
N PRO A 341 0.60 18.68 -16.30
CA PRO A 341 1.33 19.55 -17.21
C PRO A 341 2.33 20.43 -16.44
N GLN A 342 3.42 20.82 -17.12
CA GLN A 342 4.47 21.62 -16.49
C GLN A 342 3.92 22.94 -15.93
N GLY A 343 4.29 23.25 -14.68
CA GLY A 343 3.87 24.49 -13.99
C GLY A 343 2.40 24.51 -13.54
N ARG A 344 1.68 23.39 -13.62
CA ARG A 344 0.31 23.25 -13.08
C ARG A 344 0.34 22.54 -11.73
N ASN A 345 -0.78 22.58 -11.01
CA ASN A 345 -0.97 22.02 -9.67
C ASN A 345 -2.40 21.44 -9.50
N ALA A 346 -2.68 20.85 -8.34
CA ALA A 346 -3.97 20.25 -8.02
C ALA A 346 -5.13 21.25 -8.09
N GLU A 347 -4.89 22.52 -7.74
CA GLU A 347 -5.86 23.60 -7.91
C GLU A 347 -6.28 23.77 -9.37
N TRP A 348 -5.31 23.86 -10.27
CA TRP A 348 -5.58 23.97 -11.70
C TRP A 348 -6.36 22.77 -12.22
N VAL A 349 -6.00 21.55 -11.80
CA VAL A 349 -6.72 20.32 -12.21
C VAL A 349 -8.17 20.34 -11.71
N ALA A 350 -8.39 20.73 -10.45
CA ALA A 350 -9.72 20.79 -9.85
C ALA A 350 -10.64 21.80 -10.55
N GLU A 351 -10.12 22.99 -10.85
CA GLU A 351 -10.86 24.04 -11.56
C GLU A 351 -11.23 23.65 -12.99
N ARG A 352 -10.47 22.71 -13.59
CA ARG A 352 -10.68 22.25 -14.96
C ARG A 352 -11.58 21.02 -15.07
N TYR A 353 -11.60 20.18 -14.04
CA TYR A 353 -12.36 18.93 -14.04
C TYR A 353 -13.87 19.14 -14.26
N PHE A 354 -14.51 20.07 -13.53
CA PHE A 354 -15.96 20.25 -13.62
C PHE A 354 -16.42 20.91 -14.93
N PRO A 355 -15.75 21.94 -15.48
CA PRO A 355 -16.05 22.44 -16.82
C PRO A 355 -15.89 21.35 -17.89
N TRP A 356 -14.80 20.57 -17.81
CA TRP A 356 -14.56 19.46 -18.72
C TRP A 356 -15.67 18.40 -18.64
N LEU A 357 -16.11 18.04 -17.42
CA LEU A 357 -17.21 17.10 -17.21
C LEU A 357 -18.52 17.60 -17.84
N GLY A 358 -18.82 18.90 -17.65
CA GLY A 358 -19.99 19.54 -18.25
C GLY A 358 -19.94 19.58 -19.78
N ALA A 359 -18.76 19.76 -20.36
CA ALA A 359 -18.56 19.74 -21.81
C ALA A 359 -18.68 18.31 -22.39
N LEU A 360 -18.04 17.33 -21.74
CA LEU A 360 -18.10 15.93 -22.14
C LEU A 360 -19.55 15.41 -22.09
N MET A 361 -20.29 15.74 -21.03
CA MET A 361 -21.66 15.30 -20.81
C MET A 361 -22.70 16.37 -21.16
N LYS A 362 -22.42 17.24 -22.14
CA LYS A 362 -23.25 18.42 -22.47
C LYS A 362 -24.72 18.13 -22.77
N LEU A 363 -25.09 16.90 -23.15
CA LEU A 363 -26.49 16.54 -23.38
C LEU A 363 -27.22 16.12 -22.08
N PHE A 364 -26.48 15.73 -21.05
CA PHE A 364 -27.02 15.11 -19.85
C PHE A 364 -26.84 15.96 -18.60
N VAL A 365 -25.69 16.61 -18.47
CA VAL A 365 -25.24 17.25 -17.23
C VAL A 365 -24.83 18.70 -17.47
N ALA A 366 -25.14 19.56 -16.51
CA ALA A 366 -24.59 20.90 -16.39
C ALA A 366 -23.80 21.00 -15.08
N THR A 367 -22.64 21.67 -15.15
CA THR A 367 -21.81 21.97 -14.00
C THR A 367 -21.83 23.48 -13.76
N GLU A 368 -22.10 23.87 -12.52
CA GLU A 368 -22.20 25.27 -12.11
C GLU A 368 -21.24 25.50 -10.95
N ARG A 369 -20.53 26.63 -10.99
CA ARG A 369 -19.61 27.07 -9.95
C ARG A 369 -20.24 28.21 -9.16
N ASP A 370 -20.21 28.08 -7.85
CA ASP A 370 -20.66 29.12 -6.93
C ASP A 370 -19.51 30.10 -6.63
N ALA A 371 -19.86 31.29 -6.10
CA ALA A 371 -18.88 32.32 -5.76
C ALA A 371 -17.87 31.89 -4.68
N ASP A 372 -18.26 30.94 -3.82
CA ASP A 372 -17.39 30.35 -2.78
C ASP A 372 -16.45 29.25 -3.32
N GLY A 373 -16.50 28.96 -4.62
CA GLY A 373 -15.73 27.91 -5.28
C GLY A 373 -16.36 26.51 -5.19
N SER A 374 -17.55 26.37 -4.59
CA SER A 374 -18.31 25.13 -4.56
C SER A 374 -18.88 24.80 -5.94
N TRP A 375 -19.13 23.51 -6.18
CA TRP A 375 -19.65 23.03 -7.47
C TRP A 375 -21.00 22.33 -7.30
N THR A 376 -21.90 22.58 -8.25
CA THR A 376 -23.16 21.87 -8.37
C THR A 376 -23.23 21.14 -9.71
N VAL A 377 -23.55 19.85 -9.66
CA VAL A 377 -23.77 19.02 -10.84
C VAL A 377 -25.26 18.76 -10.97
N ARG A 378 -25.88 19.17 -12.09
CA ARG A 378 -27.32 19.01 -12.34
C ARG A 378 -27.59 18.25 -13.62
N MET A 379 -28.71 17.54 -13.65
CA MET A 379 -29.23 16.97 -14.89
C MET A 379 -29.87 18.08 -15.73
N ARG A 380 -29.50 18.22 -17.01
CA ARG A 380 -29.98 19.33 -17.86
C ARG A 380 -31.49 19.29 -18.10
N LEU A 381 -32.03 18.10 -18.35
CA LEU A 381 -33.45 17.92 -18.71
C LEU A 381 -34.40 18.21 -17.54
N THR A 382 -34.10 17.69 -16.36
CA THR A 382 -35.00 17.75 -15.18
C THR A 382 -34.59 18.80 -14.16
N ARG A 383 -33.42 19.43 -14.32
CA ARG A 383 -32.75 20.30 -13.33
C ARG A 383 -32.49 19.63 -11.98
N LEU A 384 -32.64 18.30 -11.90
CA LEU A 384 -32.37 17.54 -10.69
C LEU A 384 -30.92 17.72 -10.27
N ARG A 385 -30.70 18.07 -8.99
CA ARG A 385 -29.36 18.18 -8.42
C ARG A 385 -28.79 16.80 -8.19
N LEU A 386 -27.80 16.42 -9.01
CA LEU A 386 -27.14 15.12 -8.92
C LEU A 386 -26.13 15.08 -7.77
N LEU A 387 -25.29 16.12 -7.67
CA LEU A 387 -24.30 16.28 -6.60
C LEU A 387 -24.13 17.75 -6.22
N ARG A 388 -23.90 18.00 -4.93
CA ARG A 388 -23.39 19.24 -4.37
C ARG A 388 -22.02 18.97 -3.74
N LEU A 389 -21.03 19.75 -4.16
CA LEU A 389 -19.64 19.63 -3.71
C LEU A 389 -19.19 20.96 -3.11
N ASP A 390 -19.17 21.03 -1.78
CA ASP A 390 -18.81 22.24 -1.06
C ASP A 390 -17.29 22.37 -0.94
N PHE A 391 -16.75 23.48 -1.41
CA PHE A 391 -15.32 23.78 -1.26
C PHE A 391 -15.00 24.13 0.20
N LYS A 392 -13.89 23.60 0.72
CA LYS A 392 -13.42 23.92 2.08
C LYS A 392 -12.00 24.51 2.04
N PRO A 393 -11.86 25.84 2.15
CA PRO A 393 -10.55 26.51 2.13
C PRO A 393 -9.61 26.03 3.24
N THR A 394 -10.12 25.78 4.45
CA THR A 394 -9.32 25.32 5.61
C THR A 394 -8.66 23.96 5.42
N HIS A 395 -9.12 23.21 4.42
CA HIS A 395 -8.64 21.88 4.09
C HIS A 395 -7.90 21.82 2.75
N SER A 396 -7.73 22.98 2.11
CA SER A 396 -7.21 23.09 0.75
C SER A 396 -5.98 24.00 0.69
N THR A 397 -5.05 23.62 -0.17
CA THR A 397 -3.83 24.34 -0.54
C THR A 397 -3.68 24.26 -2.07
N PRO A 398 -2.77 25.00 -2.70
CA PRO A 398 -2.58 24.93 -4.16
C PRO A 398 -2.22 23.51 -4.67
N ASP A 399 -1.46 22.75 -3.86
CA ASP A 399 -1.09 21.35 -4.10
C ASP A 399 -2.16 20.34 -3.66
N ARG A 400 -3.27 20.81 -3.08
CA ARG A 400 -4.34 19.94 -2.58
C ARG A 400 -5.70 20.63 -2.51
N ARG A 401 -6.68 20.22 -3.31
CA ARG A 401 -8.06 20.73 -3.21
C ARG A 401 -8.99 19.69 -2.61
N MET A 402 -9.81 20.10 -1.65
CA MET A 402 -10.87 19.25 -1.09
C MET A 402 -12.25 19.86 -1.29
N TYR A 403 -13.15 19.04 -1.82
CA TYR A 403 -14.57 19.31 -1.92
C TYR A 403 -15.34 18.24 -1.15
N PHE A 404 -16.29 18.65 -0.32
CA PHE A 404 -17.12 17.72 0.46
C PHE A 404 -18.45 17.51 -0.26
N ILE A 405 -18.84 16.25 -0.42
CA ILE A 405 -20.10 15.90 -1.06
C ILE A 405 -21.19 16.02 0.02
N THR A 406 -21.93 17.12 -0.01
CA THR A 406 -22.91 17.50 1.03
C THR A 406 -24.35 17.27 0.62
N GLY A 407 -24.60 16.84 -0.63
CA GLY A 407 -25.94 16.45 -1.07
C GLY A 407 -26.03 16.10 -2.55
N GLY A 408 -27.28 15.94 -3.01
CA GLY A 408 -27.63 15.55 -4.39
C GLY A 408 -28.17 14.12 -4.48
N ALA A 409 -28.92 13.84 -5.54
CA ALA A 409 -29.66 12.60 -5.71
C ALA A 409 -28.77 11.34 -5.85
N LEU A 410 -27.48 11.50 -6.16
CA LEU A 410 -26.56 10.36 -6.31
C LEU A 410 -25.92 9.90 -5.00
N ALA A 411 -25.93 10.74 -3.96
CA ALA A 411 -25.19 10.51 -2.73
C ALA A 411 -26.12 10.46 -1.51
N ARG A 412 -26.01 9.40 -0.71
CA ARG A 412 -26.74 9.27 0.54
C ARG A 412 -25.93 9.85 1.69
N MET A 413 -26.51 10.84 2.38
CA MET A 413 -25.89 11.47 3.54
C MET A 413 -26.18 10.63 4.80
N LEU A 414 -25.28 9.69 5.12
CA LEU A 414 -25.33 8.99 6.40
C LEU A 414 -24.50 9.77 7.43
N GLY A 415 -24.97 9.82 8.68
CA GLY A 415 -24.18 10.38 9.78
C GLY A 415 -22.82 9.69 9.92
N GLY A 416 -21.77 10.46 10.21
CA GLY A 416 -20.39 9.97 10.34
C GLY A 416 -19.41 10.73 9.44
N ARG A 417 -18.54 9.98 8.73
CA ARG A 417 -17.52 10.56 7.84
C ARG A 417 -18.16 11.12 6.58
N THR A 418 -17.89 12.39 6.30
CA THR A 418 -18.40 13.07 5.11
C THR A 418 -17.64 12.61 3.86
N ALA A 419 -18.39 12.19 2.84
CA ALA A 419 -17.86 11.88 1.52
C ALA A 419 -17.13 13.10 0.94
N ARG A 420 -16.00 12.88 0.27
CA ARG A 420 -15.17 13.97 -0.24
C ARG A 420 -14.49 13.61 -1.55
N LEU A 421 -14.34 14.60 -2.41
CA LEU A 421 -13.52 14.57 -3.60
C LEU A 421 -12.25 15.38 -3.32
N GLU A 422 -11.10 14.77 -3.55
CA GLU A 422 -9.79 15.32 -3.27
C GLU A 422 -8.94 15.31 -4.53
N PHE A 423 -8.32 16.44 -4.85
CA PHE A 423 -7.25 16.56 -5.83
C PHE A 423 -5.96 16.78 -5.05
N ARG A 424 -4.92 16.02 -5.31
CA ARG A 424 -3.67 16.14 -4.55
C ARG A 424 -2.44 15.88 -5.40
N ASP A 425 -1.52 16.82 -5.38
CA ASP A 425 -0.22 16.66 -6.02
C ASP A 425 0.69 15.78 -5.17
N LEU A 426 1.43 14.91 -5.85
CA LEU A 426 2.43 14.04 -5.26
C LEU A 426 3.72 14.10 -6.09
N LEU A 427 4.79 13.57 -5.52
CA LEU A 427 6.06 13.33 -6.21
C LEU A 427 6.65 14.61 -6.84
N GLY A 428 6.58 15.73 -6.11
CA GLY A 428 7.08 17.03 -6.57
C GLY A 428 6.25 17.66 -7.69
N GLY A 429 4.94 17.38 -7.76
CA GLY A 429 4.05 17.93 -8.79
C GLY A 429 4.14 17.18 -10.12
N ARG A 430 4.69 15.96 -10.15
CA ARG A 430 4.68 15.12 -11.36
C ARG A 430 3.28 14.58 -11.67
N PHE A 431 2.50 14.32 -10.63
CA PHE A 431 1.19 13.70 -10.72
C PHE A 431 0.22 14.35 -9.75
N THR A 432 -1.05 14.41 -10.15
CA THR A 432 -2.18 14.70 -9.26
C THR A 432 -3.02 13.44 -9.11
N LEU A 433 -3.26 13.00 -7.87
CA LEU A 433 -4.27 11.99 -7.58
C LEU A 433 -5.63 12.67 -7.42
N VAL A 434 -6.63 12.16 -8.13
CA VAL A 434 -8.05 12.50 -7.91
C VAL A 434 -8.68 11.35 -7.14
N ALA A 435 -9.14 11.64 -5.93
CA ALA A 435 -9.60 10.64 -4.98
C ALA A 435 -11.01 10.98 -4.46
N ILE A 436 -11.94 10.06 -4.64
CA ILE A 436 -13.23 10.05 -3.96
C ILE A 436 -13.11 9.15 -2.73
N HIS A 437 -13.41 9.70 -1.56
CA HIS A 437 -13.40 8.97 -0.29
C HIS A 437 -14.78 8.91 0.33
N ASP A 438 -15.06 7.80 1.01
CA ASP A 438 -16.26 7.59 1.83
C ASP A 438 -17.58 7.83 1.07
N PHE A 439 -17.58 7.72 -0.26
CA PHE A 439 -18.79 7.97 -1.06
C PHE A 439 -19.81 6.88 -0.82
N ASN A 440 -21.05 7.29 -0.56
CA ASN A 440 -22.13 6.38 -0.30
C ASN A 440 -23.22 6.56 -1.37
N PRO A 441 -23.38 5.59 -2.28
CA PRO A 441 -24.35 5.74 -3.35
C PRO A 441 -25.78 5.72 -2.81
N ALA A 442 -26.65 6.54 -3.41
CA ALA A 442 -28.08 6.53 -3.13
C ALA A 442 -28.79 5.34 -3.81
N LEU A 443 -28.27 4.84 -4.93
CA LEU A 443 -28.84 3.71 -5.64
C LEU A 443 -28.61 2.38 -4.91
N PRO A 444 -29.53 1.40 -5.07
CA PRO A 444 -29.27 0.03 -4.63
C PRO A 444 -28.00 -0.51 -5.31
N TRP A 445 -27.24 -1.31 -4.55
CA TRP A 445 -25.87 -1.68 -4.90
C TRP A 445 -25.70 -2.28 -6.30
N PHE A 446 -26.61 -3.17 -6.69
CA PHE A 446 -26.56 -3.81 -8.01
C PHE A 446 -26.59 -2.77 -9.13
N PHE A 447 -27.58 -1.87 -9.11
CA PHE A 447 -27.69 -0.81 -10.10
C PHE A 447 -26.49 0.14 -10.05
N TYR A 448 -26.06 0.54 -8.85
CA TYR A 448 -24.88 1.38 -8.69
C TYR A 448 -23.64 0.79 -9.38
N ARG A 449 -23.33 -0.48 -9.11
CA ARG A 449 -22.15 -1.17 -9.62
C ARG A 449 -22.11 -1.21 -11.15
N TYR A 450 -23.24 -1.46 -11.79
CA TYR A 450 -23.32 -1.63 -13.24
C TYR A 450 -23.66 -0.34 -14.01
N THR A 451 -24.02 0.75 -13.33
CA THR A 451 -24.35 2.03 -13.97
C THR A 451 -23.39 3.14 -13.53
N GLN A 452 -23.60 3.74 -12.37
CA GLN A 452 -22.84 4.89 -11.87
C GLN A 452 -21.34 4.57 -11.73
N ALA A 453 -20.97 3.42 -11.16
CA ALA A 453 -19.56 3.06 -10.99
C ALA A 453 -18.85 2.83 -12.35
N ALA A 454 -19.54 2.19 -13.30
CA ALA A 454 -19.02 1.97 -14.65
C ALA A 454 -18.86 3.30 -15.41
N MET A 455 -19.89 4.15 -15.37
CA MET A 455 -19.88 5.49 -15.97
C MET A 455 -18.79 6.38 -15.35
N HIS A 456 -18.65 6.38 -14.02
CA HIS A 456 -17.56 7.09 -13.33
C HIS A 456 -16.19 6.63 -13.81
N GLY A 457 -15.98 5.32 -13.96
CA GLY A 457 -14.76 4.77 -14.51
C GLY A 457 -14.47 5.26 -15.94
N LEU A 458 -15.49 5.33 -16.80
CA LEU A 458 -15.34 5.87 -18.17
C LEU A 458 -15.01 7.37 -18.17
N VAL A 459 -15.70 8.15 -17.34
CA VAL A 459 -15.44 9.59 -17.17
C VAL A 459 -14.01 9.82 -16.72
N MET A 460 -13.53 9.09 -15.72
CA MET A 460 -12.17 9.29 -15.22
C MET A 460 -11.10 8.86 -16.23
N LYS A 461 -11.32 7.79 -17.02
CA LYS A 461 -10.45 7.43 -18.14
C LYS A 461 -10.42 8.52 -19.22
N GLY A 462 -11.57 9.09 -19.56
CA GLY A 462 -11.65 10.23 -20.48
C GLY A 462 -10.88 11.44 -19.97
N PHE A 463 -10.96 11.73 -18.66
CA PHE A 463 -10.24 12.84 -18.06
C PHE A 463 -8.73 12.59 -18.01
N GLN A 464 -8.30 11.35 -17.72
CA GLN A 464 -6.91 10.92 -17.83
C GLN A 464 -6.33 11.21 -19.22
N GLY A 465 -7.03 10.79 -20.28
CA GLY A 465 -6.60 11.07 -21.65
C GLY A 465 -6.57 12.56 -21.99
N HIS A 466 -7.52 13.35 -21.51
CA HIS A 466 -7.49 14.82 -21.68
C HIS A 466 -6.28 15.46 -20.99
N MET A 467 -5.94 14.98 -19.79
CA MET A 467 -4.79 15.46 -19.02
C MET A 467 -3.46 15.04 -19.63
N GLU A 468 -3.37 13.85 -20.21
CA GLU A 468 -2.20 13.39 -20.97
C GLU A 468 -1.93 14.30 -22.17
N GLN A 469 -2.97 14.60 -22.97
CA GLN A 469 -2.85 15.55 -24.08
C GLN A 469 -2.40 16.94 -23.61
N ALA A 470 -2.96 17.44 -22.52
CA ALA A 470 -2.56 18.74 -21.96
C ALA A 470 -1.10 18.73 -21.46
N ALA A 471 -0.61 17.60 -20.95
CA ALA A 471 0.77 17.45 -20.50
C ALA A 471 1.78 17.36 -21.66
N GLU A 472 1.34 16.93 -22.84
CA GLU A 472 2.14 16.85 -24.07
C GLU A 472 2.10 18.14 -24.91
N GLY A 473 1.42 19.19 -24.44
CA GLY A 473 1.30 20.47 -25.14
C GLY A 473 0.13 20.54 -26.14
N GLY A 474 -0.81 19.58 -26.07
CA GLY A 474 -2.04 19.58 -26.86
C GLY A 474 -3.03 20.69 -26.48
N PRO A 475 -4.09 20.89 -27.29
CA PRO A 475 -5.06 21.97 -27.09
C PRO A 475 -5.78 21.86 -25.72
N MET A 476 -5.71 22.94 -24.94
CA MET A 476 -6.40 23.06 -23.66
C MET A 476 -7.79 23.68 -23.88
N LEU A 477 -8.83 22.84 -23.97
CA LEU A 477 -10.25 23.24 -24.08
C LEU A 477 -10.77 24.18 -22.98
#